data_AF-A0A937AVT8-F1
#
_entry.id   AF-A0A937AVT8-F1
#
_cell.length_a   1.000
_cell.length_b   1.000
_cell.length_c   1.000
_cell.angle_alpha   90.00
_cell.angle_beta   90.00
_cell.angle_gamma   90.00
#
_symmetry.space_group_name_H-M   'P 1'
#
loop_
_entity.id
_entity.type
_entity.pdbx_description
1 polymer ?
#
loop_
_entity_poly.entity_id
_entity_poly.type
_entity_poly.pdbx_seq_one_letter_code
_entity_poly.pdbx_strand_id
1 'polypeptide(L)'
;MSEPAEIGLYELCSHAKYDLRISDDGEIRRLTLDVAREMLRRGAQVDFDQGIPKGRSNLEKTPDEIVARIDREWAALGRLPDIGDICHFEWTPAAMEAYDKSKLDSRPS
;
A
#
# COMPACT_ATOMS: atom_id res chain seq x y z
N MET A 1 14.47 -18.18 6.37
CA MET A 1 13.82 -16.85 6.37
C MET A 1 12.81 -16.91 5.26
N SER A 2 11.52 -16.77 5.56
CA SER A 2 10.53 -16.58 4.50
C SER A 2 10.81 -15.25 3.82
N GLU A 3 10.80 -15.22 2.50
CA GLU A 3 10.88 -13.95 1.77
C GLU A 3 9.75 -13.02 2.23
N PRO A 4 10.01 -11.72 2.37
CA PRO A 4 8.96 -10.76 2.69
C PRO A 4 7.86 -10.84 1.64
N ALA A 5 6.60 -10.84 2.08
CA ALA A 5 5.48 -10.80 1.16
C ALA A 5 5.39 -9.39 0.56
N GLU A 6 5.61 -9.31 -0.75
CA GLU A 6 5.48 -8.08 -1.54
C GLU A 6 4.15 -8.10 -2.31
N ILE A 7 3.51 -6.94 -2.43
CA ILE A 7 2.32 -6.77 -3.26
C ILE A 7 2.33 -5.40 -3.94
N GLY A 8 2.20 -5.40 -5.26
CA GLY A 8 2.13 -4.18 -6.07
C GLY A 8 0.79 -3.48 -5.94
N LEU A 9 0.77 -2.16 -6.16
CA LEU A 9 -0.49 -1.41 -6.23
C LEU A 9 -1.42 -1.95 -7.32
N TYR A 10 -0.86 -2.39 -8.45
CA TYR A 10 -1.60 -3.00 -9.56
C TYR A 10 -2.32 -4.31 -9.16
N GLU A 11 -1.77 -5.07 -8.22
CA GLU A 11 -2.39 -6.30 -7.70
C GLU A 11 -3.60 -5.94 -6.82
N LEU A 12 -3.47 -4.92 -5.96
CA LEU A 12 -4.59 -4.41 -5.18
C LEU A 12 -5.73 -3.91 -6.09
N CYS A 13 -5.38 -3.21 -7.18
CA CYS A 13 -6.35 -2.80 -8.20
C CYS A 13 -7.03 -4.01 -8.85
N SER A 14 -6.25 -5.04 -9.18
CA SER A 14 -6.73 -6.27 -9.82
C SER A 14 -7.68 -7.03 -8.90
N HIS A 15 -7.38 -7.13 -7.60
CA HIS A 15 -8.30 -7.71 -6.61
C HIS A 15 -9.62 -6.93 -6.53
N ALA A 16 -9.56 -5.60 -6.48
CA ALA A 16 -10.78 -4.78 -6.48
C ALA A 16 -11.62 -4.98 -7.76
N LYS A 17 -10.98 -5.04 -8.92
CA LYS A 17 -11.66 -5.20 -10.21
C LYS A 17 -12.23 -6.60 -10.43
N TYR A 18 -11.43 -7.64 -10.22
CA TYR A 18 -11.76 -8.99 -10.64
C TYR A 18 -12.38 -9.83 -9.53
N ASP A 19 -11.82 -9.77 -8.32
CA ASP A 19 -12.32 -10.60 -7.20
C ASP A 19 -13.57 -9.99 -6.58
N LEU A 20 -13.59 -8.65 -6.43
CA LEU A 20 -14.76 -7.92 -5.94
C LEU A 20 -15.72 -7.48 -7.05
N ARG A 21 -15.37 -7.73 -8.33
CA ARG A 21 -16.19 -7.44 -9.52
C ARG A 21 -16.63 -5.98 -9.65
N ILE A 22 -15.83 -5.04 -9.14
CA ILE A 22 -16.10 -3.61 -9.27
C ILE A 22 -15.77 -3.19 -10.71
N SER A 23 -16.70 -2.50 -11.36
CA SER A 23 -16.57 -2.07 -12.77
C SER A 23 -16.31 -0.57 -12.92
N ASP A 24 -16.50 0.21 -11.86
CA ASP A 24 -16.25 1.65 -11.86
C ASP A 24 -14.80 1.95 -11.45
N ASP A 25 -14.05 2.63 -12.31
CA ASP A 25 -12.63 2.94 -12.06
C ASP A 25 -12.44 3.89 -10.86
N GLY A 26 -13.41 4.77 -10.58
CA GLY A 26 -13.39 5.66 -9.43
C GLY A 26 -13.53 4.89 -8.12
N GLU A 27 -14.43 3.91 -8.08
CA GLU A 27 -14.63 3.01 -6.95
C GLU A 27 -13.44 2.07 -6.73
N ILE A 28 -12.87 1.51 -7.82
CA ILE A 28 -11.62 0.72 -7.76
C ILE A 28 -10.51 1.55 -7.11
N ARG A 29 -10.31 2.79 -7.59
CA ARG A 29 -9.29 3.69 -7.04
C ARG A 29 -9.54 3.98 -5.56
N ARG A 30 -10.76 4.37 -5.19
CA ARG A 30 -11.12 4.67 -3.79
C ARG A 30 -10.81 3.48 -2.87
N LEU A 31 -11.29 2.29 -3.24
CA LEU A 31 -11.10 1.09 -2.42
C LEU A 31 -9.63 0.70 -2.33
N THR A 32 -8.89 0.78 -3.43
CA THR A 32 -7.45 0.48 -3.46
C THR A 32 -6.68 1.40 -2.53
N LEU A 33 -6.98 2.71 -2.54
CA LEU A 33 -6.34 3.68 -1.65
C LEU A 33 -6.72 3.47 -0.18
N ASP A 34 -7.96 3.04 0.10
CA ASP A 34 -8.39 2.68 1.46
C ASP A 34 -7.63 1.45 1.97
N VAL A 35 -7.42 0.43 1.13
CA VAL A 35 -6.60 -0.74 1.46
C VAL A 35 -5.14 -0.36 1.68
N ALA A 36 -4.54 0.42 0.78
CA ALA A 36 -3.17 0.90 0.92
C ALA A 36 -2.97 1.67 2.23
N ARG A 37 -3.92 2.56 2.59
CA ARG A 37 -3.90 3.29 3.85
C ARG A 37 -3.89 2.36 5.05
N GLU A 38 -4.75 1.34 5.03
CA GLU A 38 -4.83 0.38 6.13
C GLU A 38 -3.56 -0.47 6.23
N MET A 39 -2.97 -0.90 5.11
CA MET A 39 -1.69 -1.61 5.11
C MET A 39 -0.59 -0.79 5.77
N LEU A 40 -0.45 0.48 5.39
CA LEU A 40 0.54 1.41 5.96
C LEU A 40 0.30 1.64 7.47
N ARG A 41 -0.96 1.82 7.89
CA ARG A 41 -1.32 1.95 9.32
C ARG A 41 -0.95 0.71 10.13
N ARG A 42 -0.98 -0.45 9.49
CA ARG A 42 -0.60 -1.73 10.08
C ARG A 42 0.90 -2.02 10.01
N GLY A 43 1.69 -1.11 9.44
CA GLY A 43 3.15 -1.20 9.43
C GLY A 43 3.76 -1.71 8.13
N ALA A 44 2.97 -1.93 7.07
CA ALA A 44 3.53 -2.21 5.75
C ALA A 44 4.47 -1.08 5.33
N GLN A 45 5.58 -1.44 4.73
CA GLN A 45 6.48 -0.48 4.09
C GLN A 45 6.06 -0.29 2.64
N VAL A 46 6.40 0.87 2.07
CA VAL A 46 6.14 1.17 0.66
C VAL A 46 7.43 1.60 0.02
N ASP A 47 7.65 1.13 -1.20
CA ASP A 47 8.71 1.59 -2.08
C ASP A 47 8.06 2.13 -3.36
N PHE A 48 8.55 3.26 -3.86
CA PHE A 48 8.01 3.91 -5.06
C PHE A 48 8.94 3.64 -6.23
N ASP A 49 8.38 3.17 -7.35
CA ASP A 49 9.16 2.71 -8.50
C ASP A 49 9.86 3.86 -9.23
N GLN A 50 9.47 5.12 -8.99
CA GLN A 50 10.11 6.30 -9.58
C GLN A 50 10.78 7.24 -8.55
N GLY A 51 12.10 7.38 -8.70
CA GLY A 51 12.80 8.66 -8.48
C GLY A 51 13.30 8.98 -7.07
N ILE A 52 13.17 8.08 -6.09
CA ILE A 52 13.77 8.30 -4.77
C ILE A 52 14.72 7.15 -4.42
N PRO A 53 16.00 7.44 -4.06
CA PRO A 53 16.91 6.42 -3.56
C PRO A 53 16.28 5.64 -2.40
N LYS A 54 16.32 4.30 -2.51
CA LYS A 54 15.83 3.37 -1.48
C LYS A 54 16.37 3.77 -0.10
N GLY A 55 15.48 3.90 0.88
CA GLY A 55 15.85 3.97 2.30
C GLY A 55 15.80 5.33 2.99
N ARG A 56 15.39 6.44 2.35
CA ARG A 56 15.27 7.74 3.06
C ARG A 56 13.94 8.51 2.99
N SER A 57 13.07 8.33 1.99
CA SER A 57 11.94 9.30 1.82
C SER A 57 10.61 8.97 2.48
N ASN A 58 10.41 7.73 2.96
CA ASN A 58 9.08 7.30 3.42
C ASN A 58 8.97 7.16 4.93
N LEU A 59 10.10 7.12 5.66
CA LEU A 59 10.11 7.03 7.13
C LEU A 59 9.56 8.29 7.82
N GLU A 60 9.61 9.44 7.15
CA GLU A 60 9.13 10.72 7.69
C GLU A 60 7.68 11.06 7.29
N LYS A 61 7.03 10.21 6.49
CA LYS A 61 5.69 10.45 5.98
C LYS A 61 4.66 9.61 6.72
N THR A 62 3.56 10.23 7.10
CA THR A 62 2.38 9.54 7.63
C THR A 62 1.72 8.67 6.55
N PRO A 63 0.94 7.64 6.94
CA PRO A 63 0.15 6.85 5.99
C PRO A 63 -0.70 7.70 5.04
N ASP A 64 -1.30 8.78 5.54
CA ASP A 64 -2.15 9.66 4.72
C ASP A 64 -1.34 10.48 3.71
N GLU A 65 -0.13 10.92 4.05
CA GLU A 65 0.77 11.60 3.10
C GLU A 65 1.28 10.67 2.00
N ILE A 66 1.56 9.42 2.35
CA ILE A 66 1.95 8.37 1.40
C ILE A 66 0.78 8.10 0.45
N VAL A 67 -0.43 7.88 0.97
CA VAL A 67 -1.61 7.62 0.14
C VAL A 67 -1.95 8.82 -0.73
N ALA A 68 -1.81 10.05 -0.24
CA ALA A 68 -2.00 11.26 -1.04
C ALA A 68 -0.98 11.37 -2.19
N ARG A 69 0.24 10.85 -2.01
CA ARG A 69 1.22 10.74 -3.10
C ARG A 69 0.79 9.70 -4.13
N ILE A 70 0.41 8.49 -3.69
CA ILE A 70 -0.09 7.43 -4.57
C ILE A 70 -1.27 7.94 -5.41
N ASP A 71 -2.23 8.61 -4.77
CA ASP A 71 -3.42 9.16 -5.41
C ASP A 71 -3.08 10.20 -6.50
N ARG A 72 -2.07 11.04 -6.24
CA ARG A 72 -1.57 12.04 -7.21
C ARG A 72 -0.86 11.39 -8.39
N GLU A 73 0.03 10.43 -8.13
CA GLU A 73 0.75 9.72 -9.19
C GLU A 73 -0.22 8.91 -10.06
N TRP A 74 -1.21 8.27 -9.45
CA TRP A 74 -2.30 7.60 -10.17
C TRP A 74 -3.13 8.58 -11.01
N ALA A 75 -3.52 9.74 -10.46
CA ALA A 75 -4.20 10.76 -11.26
C ALA A 75 -3.40 11.16 -12.50
N ALA A 76 -2.07 11.26 -12.38
CA ALA A 76 -1.18 11.60 -13.49
C ALA A 76 -1.07 10.51 -14.56
N LEU A 77 -1.27 9.22 -14.21
CA LEU A 77 -1.32 8.13 -15.19
C LEU A 77 -2.53 8.22 -16.12
N GLY A 78 -3.67 8.69 -15.62
CA GLY A 78 -4.93 8.75 -16.39
C GLY A 78 -5.53 7.38 -16.78
N ARG A 79 -5.00 6.29 -16.20
CA ARG A 79 -5.45 4.91 -16.40
C ARG A 79 -5.31 4.10 -15.09
N LEU A 80 -5.81 2.87 -15.08
CA LEU A 80 -5.47 1.91 -14.02
C LEU A 80 -3.95 1.60 -14.05
N PRO A 81 -3.30 1.41 -12.89
CA PRO A 81 -1.88 1.06 -12.80
C PRO A 81 -1.63 -0.35 -13.34
N ASP A 82 -0.50 -0.52 -14.02
CA ASP A 82 0.04 -1.80 -14.48
C ASP A 82 1.22 -2.24 -13.58
N ILE A 83 1.80 -3.42 -13.87
CA ILE A 83 2.95 -3.94 -13.12
C ILE A 83 4.13 -2.95 -13.11
N GLY A 84 4.64 -2.65 -11.91
CA GLY A 84 5.73 -1.69 -11.71
C GLY A 84 5.32 -0.21 -11.83
N ASP A 85 4.02 0.09 -11.94
CA ASP A 85 3.54 1.46 -11.83
C ASP A 85 3.40 1.88 -10.35
N ILE A 86 3.84 3.10 -10.07
CA ILE A 86 3.69 3.84 -8.80
C ILE A 86 4.47 3.22 -7.63
N CYS A 87 4.07 2.06 -7.11
CA CYS A 87 4.65 1.50 -5.89
C CYS A 87 4.33 0.02 -5.64
N HIS A 88 5.13 -0.59 -4.78
CA HIS A 88 4.86 -1.86 -4.12
C HIS A 88 4.91 -1.72 -2.59
N PHE A 89 4.18 -2.60 -1.91
CA PHE A 89 4.14 -2.70 -0.45
C PHE A 89 4.86 -3.96 0.01
N GLU A 90 5.62 -3.84 1.09
CA GLU A 90 6.39 -4.94 1.66
C GLU A 90 6.03 -5.17 3.14
N TRP A 91 5.76 -6.43 3.48
CA TRP A 91 5.66 -6.88 4.86
C TRP A 91 6.99 -7.48 5.31
N THR A 92 7.81 -6.66 5.99
CA THR A 92 9.03 -7.17 6.62
C THR A 92 8.68 -7.93 7.91
N PRO A 93 9.51 -8.90 8.34
CA PRO A 93 9.32 -9.57 9.64
C PRO A 93 9.21 -8.58 10.81
N ALA A 94 9.94 -7.47 10.76
CA ALA A 94 9.85 -6.39 11.76
C ALA A 94 8.51 -5.65 11.71
N ALA A 95 7.96 -5.39 10.51
CA ALA A 95 6.63 -4.80 10.34
C ALA A 95 5.54 -5.72 10.90
N MET A 96 5.64 -7.03 10.61
CA MET A 96 4.71 -8.03 11.14
C MET A 96 4.79 -8.13 12.67
N GLU A 97 6.00 -8.16 13.25
CA GLU A 97 6.19 -8.21 14.70
C GLU A 97 5.64 -6.95 15.40
N ALA A 98 5.84 -5.77 14.81
CA ALA A 98 5.27 -4.52 15.33
C ALA A 98 3.73 -4.52 15.28
N TYR A 99 3.14 -5.04 14.20
CA TYR A 99 1.69 -5.20 14.09
C TYR A 99 1.13 -6.13 15.17
N ASP A 100 1.74 -7.31 15.35
CA ASP A 100 1.30 -8.30 16.33
C ASP A 100 1.37 -7.75 17.77
N LYS A 101 2.44 -7.01 18.11
CA LYS A 101 2.56 -6.32 19.41
C LYS A 101 1.46 -5.27 19.60
N SER A 102 1.17 -4.46 18.58
CA SER A 102 0.11 -3.46 18.65
C SER A 102 -1.28 -4.06 18.89
N LYS A 103 -1.52 -5.28 18.38
CA LYS A 103 -2.74 -6.05 18.62
C LYS A 103 -2.82 -6.64 20.01
N LEU A 104 -1.69 -7.01 20.61
CA LEU A 104 -1.62 -7.49 21.99
C LEU A 104 -1.95 -6.35 22.97
N ASP A 105 -1.41 -5.16 22.75
CA ASP A 105 -1.59 -3.99 23.61
C ASP A 105 -2.99 -3.35 23.49
N SER A 106 -3.71 -3.65 22.41
CA SER A 106 -5.09 -3.16 22.16
C SER A 106 -6.19 -4.10 22.66
N ARG A 107 -5.85 -5.23 23.29
CA ARG A 107 -6.86 -6.12 23.90
C ARG A 107 -7.29 -5.52 25.26
N PRO A 108 -8.59 -5.27 25.49
CA PRO A 108 -9.04 -4.92 26.82
C PRO A 108 -8.77 -6.10 27.76
N SER A 109 -8.21 -5.79 28.93
CA SER A 109 -7.95 -6.74 30.02
C SER A 109 -9.22 -7.43 30.51
#